data_AF-A0A532T956-F1
#
_entry.id   AF-A0A532T956-F1
#
_cell.length_a   1.000
_cell.length_b   1.000
_cell.length_c   1.000
_cell.angle_alpha   90.00
_cell.angle_beta   90.00
_cell.angle_gamma   90.00
#
_symmetry.space_group_name_H-M   'P 1'
#
loop_
_entity.id
_entity.type
_entity.pdbx_description
1 polymer ?
#
loop_
_entity_poly.entity_id
_entity_poly.type
_entity_poly.pdbx_seq_one_letter_code
_entity_poly.pdbx_strand_id
1 'polypeptide(L)'
;MVFDRSFFNGHIPTLRKRQFGFLISGPLGQIANLRQIIESLTEIEESNLVDIITDEYADSKIIDLLIYNLAKKLITYSQSGYKKPQTFLSVGGNKIFRDAVYGRMRFVFQADHKYYEEHGFYDFPHDDKYAKKMNDKFIPLTQNEKFRKVFYSVLKTEMIKPLKSVVDNPDK
;
A
#
# COMPACT_ATOMS: atom_id res chain seq x y z
N MET A 1 14.49 -6.98 -0.42
CA MET A 1 13.37 -7.62 0.30
C MET A 1 12.15 -7.69 -0.63
N VAL A 2 11.18 -8.60 -0.44
CA VAL A 2 10.03 -8.74 -1.37
C VAL A 2 9.19 -7.45 -1.46
N PHE A 3 8.87 -6.83 -0.31
CA PHE A 3 8.11 -5.58 -0.24
C PHE A 3 8.84 -4.40 -0.91
N ASP A 4 10.13 -4.24 -0.62
CA ASP A 4 10.98 -3.22 -1.26
C ASP A 4 11.01 -3.37 -2.80
N ARG A 5 11.07 -4.63 -3.29
CA ARG A 5 11.01 -4.92 -4.73
C ARG A 5 9.62 -4.74 -5.34
N SER A 6 8.55 -4.64 -4.55
CA SER A 6 7.21 -4.36 -5.06
C SER A 6 6.94 -2.87 -5.28
N PHE A 7 7.82 -1.99 -4.78
CA PHE A 7 7.63 -0.54 -4.84
C PHE A 7 7.48 0.01 -6.26
N PHE A 8 8.08 -0.64 -7.27
CA PHE A 8 7.94 -0.20 -8.68
C PHE A 8 6.51 -0.36 -9.21
N ASN A 9 5.66 -1.17 -8.56
CA ASN A 9 4.24 -1.27 -8.89
C ASN A 9 3.45 -0.03 -8.45
N GLY A 10 4.07 0.93 -7.76
CA GLY A 10 3.39 2.15 -7.32
C GLY A 10 2.26 1.83 -6.34
N HIS A 11 1.09 2.42 -6.58
CA HIS A 11 -0.08 2.33 -5.71
C HIS A 11 -1.17 1.43 -6.29
N ILE A 12 -0.84 0.57 -7.27
CA ILE A 12 -1.80 -0.39 -7.79
C ILE A 12 -1.73 -1.70 -6.99
N PRO A 13 -2.88 -2.27 -6.59
CA PRO A 13 -2.89 -3.58 -5.95
C PRO A 13 -2.52 -4.67 -6.96
N THR A 14 -1.43 -5.37 -6.70
CA THR A 14 -0.89 -6.46 -7.53
C THR A 14 -1.27 -7.85 -7.03
N LEU A 15 -1.68 -7.94 -5.76
CA LEU A 15 -2.01 -9.21 -5.10
C LEU A 15 -3.52 -9.36 -4.88
N ARG A 16 -4.36 -8.76 -5.73
CA ARG A 16 -5.82 -8.76 -5.57
C ARG A 16 -6.41 -10.17 -5.38
N LYS A 17 -7.42 -10.25 -4.50
CA LYS A 17 -8.23 -11.46 -4.26
C LYS A 17 -7.41 -12.67 -3.77
N ARG A 18 -6.23 -12.44 -3.20
CA ARG A 18 -5.42 -13.50 -2.60
C ARG A 18 -5.72 -13.65 -1.11
N GLN A 19 -5.45 -14.85 -0.59
CA GLN A 19 -5.56 -15.19 0.82
C GLN A 19 -4.15 -15.19 1.41
N PHE A 20 -3.90 -14.36 2.42
CA PHE A 20 -2.60 -14.23 3.09
C PHE A 20 -2.63 -14.78 4.50
N GLY A 21 -1.53 -15.42 4.88
CA GLY A 21 -1.23 -15.75 6.26
C GLY A 21 0.23 -15.39 6.54
N PHE A 22 0.51 -14.91 7.75
CA PHE A 22 1.88 -14.60 8.17
C PHE A 22 2.32 -15.56 9.27
N LEU A 23 3.54 -16.05 9.16
CA LEU A 23 4.26 -16.72 10.23
C LEU A 23 5.39 -15.78 10.67
N ILE A 24 5.37 -15.34 11.91
CA ILE A 24 6.31 -14.34 12.43
C ILE A 24 6.95 -14.89 13.70
N SER A 25 8.29 -14.96 13.71
CA SER A 25 9.04 -15.22 14.93
C SER A 25 9.32 -13.89 15.62
N GLY A 26 8.89 -13.75 16.87
CA GLY A 26 9.07 -12.54 17.68
C GLY A 26 7.79 -12.00 18.33
N PRO A 27 7.92 -10.96 19.19
CA PRO A 27 6.88 -10.52 20.11
C PRO A 27 5.84 -9.59 19.45
N LEU A 28 5.22 -10.01 18.35
CA LEU A 28 4.24 -9.18 17.64
C LEU A 28 3.07 -8.76 18.54
N GLY A 29 2.67 -9.61 19.49
CA GLY A 29 1.65 -9.31 20.50
C GLY A 29 1.96 -8.05 21.32
N GLN A 30 3.23 -7.66 21.41
CA GLN A 30 3.70 -6.47 22.12
C GLN A 30 3.86 -5.25 21.21
N ILE A 31 3.73 -5.40 19.88
CA ILE A 31 4.04 -4.37 18.87
C ILE A 31 2.78 -4.12 18.01
N ALA A 32 1.77 -3.49 18.62
CA ALA A 32 0.46 -3.26 18.01
C ALA A 32 0.54 -2.48 16.68
N ASN A 33 1.45 -1.51 16.56
CA ASN A 33 1.67 -0.74 15.35
C ASN A 33 2.17 -1.62 14.19
N LEU A 34 3.04 -2.60 14.45
CA LEU A 34 3.51 -3.53 13.42
C LEU A 34 2.38 -4.44 12.93
N ARG A 35 1.53 -4.92 13.85
CA ARG A 35 0.33 -5.68 13.49
C ARG A 35 -0.59 -4.87 12.56
N GLN A 36 -0.86 -3.62 12.90
CA GLN A 36 -1.67 -2.72 12.08
C GLN A 36 -1.08 -2.47 10.69
N ILE A 37 0.26 -2.35 10.60
CA ILE A 37 0.95 -2.21 9.31
C ILE A 37 0.75 -3.47 8.45
N ILE A 38 0.91 -4.68 9.02
CA ILE A 38 0.73 -5.95 8.29
C ILE A 38 -0.71 -6.12 7.79
N GLU A 39 -1.69 -5.79 8.65
CA GLU A 39 -3.12 -5.77 8.30
C GLU A 39 -3.38 -4.83 7.13
N SER A 40 -2.94 -3.57 7.25
CA SER A 40 -3.16 -2.54 6.23
C SER A 40 -2.48 -2.87 4.90
N LEU A 41 -1.24 -3.40 4.94
CA LEU A 41 -0.51 -3.80 3.74
C LEU A 41 -1.28 -4.87 2.93
N THR A 42 -1.86 -5.85 3.61
CA THR A 42 -2.62 -6.91 2.95
C THR A 42 -3.95 -6.38 2.38
N GLU A 43 -4.64 -5.52 3.13
CA GLU A 43 -5.96 -5.05 2.75
C GLU A 43 -5.94 -3.99 1.64
N ILE A 44 -4.89 -3.16 1.57
CA ILE A 44 -4.67 -2.19 0.48
C ILE A 44 -4.39 -2.91 -0.86
N GLU A 45 -3.78 -4.09 -0.82
CA GLU A 45 -3.62 -4.98 -1.99
C GLU A 45 -4.95 -5.62 -2.44
N GLU A 46 -6.09 -5.19 -1.90
CA GLU A 46 -7.41 -5.82 -2.00
C GLU A 46 -7.42 -7.32 -1.68
N SER A 47 -6.50 -7.76 -0.83
CA SER A 47 -6.36 -9.15 -0.41
C SER A 47 -7.10 -9.41 0.90
N ASN A 48 -7.12 -10.66 1.32
CA ASN A 48 -7.69 -11.08 2.60
C ASN A 48 -6.58 -11.57 3.54
N LEU A 49 -6.43 -10.93 4.70
CA LEU A 49 -5.56 -11.43 5.76
C LEU A 49 -6.30 -12.48 6.59
N VAL A 50 -5.95 -13.75 6.41
CA VAL A 50 -6.61 -14.89 7.06
C VAL A 50 -6.22 -15.00 8.53
N ASP A 51 -4.94 -15.00 8.85
CA ASP A 51 -4.43 -15.02 10.21
C ASP A 51 -2.94 -14.63 10.28
N ILE A 52 -2.47 -14.31 11.48
CA ILE A 52 -1.05 -14.14 11.79
C ILE A 52 -0.71 -15.08 12.93
N ILE A 53 0.22 -16.02 12.70
CA ILE A 53 0.69 -16.95 13.71
C ILE A 53 2.07 -16.51 14.17
N THR A 54 2.26 -16.49 15.49
CA THR A 54 3.55 -16.19 16.12
C THR A 54 4.05 -17.35 16.98
N ASP A 55 5.34 -17.34 17.26
CA ASP A 55 6.02 -18.28 18.15
C ASP A 55 6.04 -17.83 19.62
N GLU A 56 5.21 -16.84 19.99
CA GLU A 56 5.11 -16.33 21.36
C GLU A 56 4.52 -17.36 22.35
N TYR A 57 4.00 -18.48 21.86
CA TYR A 57 3.54 -19.60 22.68
C TYR A 57 4.71 -20.51 23.05
N ALA A 58 4.81 -20.88 24.33
CA ALA A 58 5.89 -21.75 24.80
C ALA A 58 5.79 -23.21 24.31
N ASP A 59 4.62 -23.67 23.88
CA ASP A 59 4.38 -25.05 23.44
C ASP A 59 4.33 -25.17 21.91
N SER A 60 5.32 -25.87 21.34
CA SER A 60 5.40 -26.16 19.90
C SER A 60 4.15 -26.86 19.37
N LYS A 61 3.47 -27.70 20.16
CA LYS A 61 2.25 -28.39 19.70
C LYS A 61 1.10 -27.41 19.44
N ILE A 62 1.04 -26.33 20.21
CA ILE A 62 0.06 -25.26 20.00
C ILE A 62 0.39 -24.53 18.71
N ILE A 63 1.66 -24.20 18.47
CA ILE A 63 2.11 -23.53 17.24
C ILE A 63 1.79 -24.39 16.02
N ASP A 64 2.09 -25.69 16.06
CA ASP A 64 1.79 -26.62 14.98
C ASP A 64 0.29 -26.67 14.65
N LEU A 65 -0.56 -26.70 15.68
CA LEU A 65 -2.01 -26.68 15.52
C LEU A 65 -2.50 -25.35 14.92
N LEU A 66 -1.93 -24.22 15.33
CA LEU A 66 -2.24 -22.90 14.78
C LEU A 66 -1.85 -22.80 13.29
N ILE A 67 -0.66 -23.28 12.91
CA ILE A 67 -0.21 -23.31 11.52
C ILE A 67 -1.13 -24.21 10.69
N TYR A 68 -1.47 -25.40 11.20
CA TYR A 68 -2.39 -26.32 10.53
C TYR A 68 -3.77 -25.69 10.30
N ASN A 69 -4.31 -25.00 11.31
CA ASN A 69 -5.57 -24.30 11.21
C ASN A 69 -5.52 -23.11 10.23
N LEU A 70 -4.42 -22.35 10.22
CA LEU A 70 -4.19 -21.30 9.20
C LEU A 70 -4.24 -21.91 7.79
N ALA A 71 -3.54 -23.01 7.54
CA ALA A 71 -3.54 -23.68 6.24
C ALA A 71 -4.94 -24.12 5.82
N LYS A 72 -5.72 -24.72 6.73
CA LYS A 72 -7.14 -25.06 6.47
C LYS A 72 -7.99 -23.84 6.14
N LYS A 73 -7.86 -22.75 6.91
CA LYS A 73 -8.61 -21.50 6.65
C LYS A 73 -8.25 -20.90 5.30
N LEU A 74 -6.96 -20.86 4.94
CA LEU A 74 -6.48 -20.35 3.64
C LEU A 74 -7.16 -21.09 2.48
N ILE A 75 -7.17 -22.43 2.51
CA ILE A 75 -7.83 -23.25 1.48
C ILE A 75 -9.34 -22.98 1.47
N THR A 76 -9.98 -23.03 2.63
CA THR A 76 -11.43 -22.86 2.76
C THR A 76 -11.87 -21.49 2.23
N TYR A 77 -11.19 -20.41 2.62
CA TYR A 77 -11.53 -19.05 2.20
C TYR A 77 -11.21 -18.80 0.73
N SER A 78 -10.15 -19.43 0.19
CA SER A 78 -9.87 -19.40 -1.24
C SER A 78 -10.98 -20.05 -2.05
N GLN A 79 -11.45 -21.24 -1.63
CA GLN A 79 -12.50 -21.99 -2.31
C GLN A 79 -13.87 -21.30 -2.22
N SER A 80 -14.20 -20.69 -1.09
CA SER A 80 -15.48 -19.98 -0.90
C SER A 80 -15.48 -18.54 -1.43
N GLY A 81 -14.33 -18.02 -1.86
CA GLY A 81 -14.18 -16.61 -2.21
C GLY A 81 -14.36 -15.65 -1.03
N TYR A 82 -14.23 -16.15 0.21
CA TYR A 82 -14.42 -15.34 1.40
C TYR A 82 -13.33 -14.26 1.52
N LYS A 83 -13.78 -13.04 1.83
CA LYS A 83 -12.94 -11.89 2.16
C LYS A 83 -13.49 -11.22 3.42
N LYS A 84 -12.61 -10.97 4.39
CA LYS A 84 -12.97 -10.24 5.61
C LYS A 84 -13.31 -8.78 5.27
N PRO A 85 -14.21 -8.14 6.02
CA PRO A 85 -14.43 -6.70 5.93
C PRO A 85 -13.13 -5.94 6.16
N GLN A 86 -12.95 -4.82 5.45
CA GLN A 86 -11.78 -3.96 5.61
C GLN A 86 -11.78 -3.26 6.96
N THR A 87 -10.59 -3.07 7.52
CA THR A 87 -10.37 -2.26 8.71
C THR A 87 -10.51 -0.76 8.41
N PHE A 88 -10.68 0.04 9.46
CA PHE A 88 -10.65 1.50 9.34
C PHE A 88 -9.37 2.00 8.67
N LEU A 89 -8.22 1.42 9.01
CA LEU A 89 -6.92 1.81 8.45
C LEU A 89 -6.83 1.53 6.95
N SER A 90 -7.30 0.37 6.50
CA SER A 90 -7.35 0.07 5.06
C SER A 90 -8.29 1.01 4.31
N VAL A 91 -9.49 1.27 4.84
CA VAL A 91 -10.43 2.21 4.22
C VAL A 91 -9.83 3.62 4.13
N GLY A 92 -9.16 4.09 5.20
CA GLY A 92 -8.48 5.37 5.22
C GLY A 92 -7.31 5.43 4.22
N GLY A 93 -6.46 4.41 4.21
CA GLY A 93 -5.33 4.30 3.29
C GLY A 93 -5.75 4.33 1.82
N ASN A 94 -6.79 3.55 1.46
CA ASN A 94 -7.33 3.53 0.11
C ASN A 94 -7.83 4.90 -0.33
N LYS A 95 -8.51 5.66 0.56
CA LYS A 95 -8.96 7.03 0.26
C LYS A 95 -7.80 7.99 0.04
N ILE A 96 -6.76 7.92 0.87
CA ILE A 96 -5.56 8.76 0.73
C ILE A 96 -4.91 8.52 -0.63
N PHE A 97 -4.68 7.26 -1.01
CA PHE A 97 -4.06 6.93 -2.30
C PHE A 97 -4.96 7.27 -3.48
N ARG A 98 -6.27 6.98 -3.41
CA ARG A 98 -7.26 7.40 -4.42
C ARG A 98 -7.17 8.90 -4.69
N ASP A 99 -7.21 9.71 -3.64
CA ASP A 99 -7.22 11.17 -3.78
C ASP A 99 -5.86 11.71 -4.22
N ALA A 100 -4.76 11.10 -3.76
CA ALA A 100 -3.42 11.49 -4.17
C ALA A 100 -3.16 11.21 -5.66
N VAL A 101 -3.45 9.97 -6.11
CA VAL A 101 -3.30 9.53 -7.50
C VAL A 101 -4.24 10.30 -8.42
N TYR A 102 -5.49 10.57 -8.01
CA TYR A 102 -6.38 11.43 -8.78
C TYR A 102 -5.83 12.87 -8.82
N GLY A 103 -5.36 13.38 -7.69
CA GLY A 103 -4.95 14.77 -7.52
C GLY A 103 -3.53 15.03 -7.99
N ARG A 104 -2.68 15.42 -7.04
CA ARG A 104 -1.37 16.02 -7.32
C ARG A 104 -0.32 15.01 -7.79
N MET A 105 -0.52 13.72 -7.55
CA MET A 105 0.45 12.69 -7.96
C MET A 105 0.23 12.21 -9.39
N ARG A 106 -0.94 12.49 -9.99
CA ARG A 106 -1.33 11.96 -11.32
C ARG A 106 -0.28 12.15 -12.41
N PHE A 107 0.30 13.36 -12.53
CA PHE A 107 1.27 13.62 -13.60
C PHE A 107 2.56 12.78 -13.50
N VAL A 108 2.91 12.34 -12.29
CA VAL A 108 4.04 11.44 -12.04
C VAL A 108 3.59 9.98 -12.18
N PHE A 109 2.44 9.64 -11.61
CA PHE A 109 1.90 8.27 -11.51
C PHE A 109 0.77 8.04 -12.52
N GLN A 110 1.07 8.23 -13.80
CA GLN A 110 0.10 8.10 -14.89
C GLN A 110 -0.40 6.66 -15.08
N ALA A 111 0.46 5.66 -14.80
CA ALA A 111 0.09 4.24 -14.86
C ALA A 111 -0.93 3.88 -13.77
N ASP A 112 -0.70 4.35 -12.54
CA ASP A 112 -1.62 4.21 -11.41
C ASP A 112 -2.96 4.88 -11.75
N HIS A 113 -2.94 6.10 -12.29
CA HIS A 113 -4.15 6.80 -12.68
C HIS A 113 -5.00 6.02 -13.68
N LYS A 114 -4.36 5.51 -14.75
CA LYS A 114 -5.02 4.68 -15.76
C LYS A 114 -5.64 3.43 -15.12
N TYR A 115 -4.89 2.75 -14.26
CA TYR A 115 -5.40 1.58 -13.55
C TYR A 115 -6.63 1.91 -12.69
N TYR A 116 -6.57 2.99 -11.92
CA TYR A 116 -7.64 3.40 -11.02
C TYR A 116 -8.92 3.76 -11.79
N GLU A 117 -8.78 4.41 -12.94
CA GLU A 117 -9.89 4.73 -13.84
C GLU A 117 -10.53 3.46 -14.43
N GLU A 118 -9.72 2.55 -14.98
CA GLU A 118 -10.19 1.29 -15.59
C GLU A 118 -10.86 0.34 -14.59
N HIS A 119 -10.49 0.42 -13.30
CA HIS A 119 -10.97 -0.51 -12.27
C HIS A 119 -11.94 0.12 -11.27
N GLY A 120 -12.40 1.36 -11.50
CA GLY A 120 -13.45 1.99 -10.70
C GLY A 120 -13.03 2.39 -9.28
N PHE A 121 -11.75 2.73 -9.07
CA PHE A 121 -11.26 3.20 -7.76
C PHE A 121 -11.72 4.62 -7.41
N TYR A 122 -12.21 5.37 -8.40
CA TYR A 122 -12.71 6.73 -8.25
C TYR A 122 -14.22 6.72 -7.94
N ASP A 123 -14.55 6.60 -6.66
CA ASP A 123 -15.92 6.47 -6.12
C ASP A 123 -16.46 7.76 -5.47
N PHE A 124 -15.80 8.90 -5.66
CA PHE A 124 -16.17 10.19 -5.05
C PHE A 124 -16.03 11.35 -6.05
N PRO A 125 -16.86 12.41 -5.99
CA PRO A 125 -16.73 13.56 -6.88
C PRO A 125 -15.39 14.27 -6.72
N HIS A 126 -14.76 14.59 -7.85
CA HIS A 126 -13.45 15.20 -7.85
C HIS A 126 -13.48 16.63 -8.43
N ASP A 127 -13.33 17.65 -7.57
CA ASP A 127 -13.33 19.07 -7.99
C ASP A 127 -12.08 19.86 -7.57
N ASP A 128 -10.93 19.20 -7.41
CA ASP A 128 -9.66 19.92 -7.24
C ASP A 128 -9.22 20.56 -8.57
N LYS A 129 -9.71 21.78 -8.83
CA LYS A 129 -9.39 22.58 -10.03
C LYS A 129 -7.90 22.88 -10.15
N TYR A 130 -7.20 23.03 -9.01
CA TYR A 130 -5.77 23.28 -9.00
C TYR A 130 -5.01 22.05 -9.49
N ALA A 131 -5.31 20.87 -8.95
CA ALA A 131 -4.69 19.62 -9.38
C ALA A 131 -4.98 19.33 -10.86
N LYS A 132 -6.21 19.55 -11.34
CA LYS A 132 -6.56 19.41 -12.77
C LYS A 132 -5.67 20.29 -13.65
N LYS A 133 -5.62 21.60 -13.38
CA LYS A 133 -4.79 22.55 -14.15
C LYS A 133 -3.29 22.19 -14.11
N MET A 134 -2.81 21.70 -12.97
CA MET A 134 -1.44 21.23 -12.85
C MET A 134 -1.19 20.00 -13.73
N ASN A 135 -2.07 18.99 -13.67
CA ASN A 135 -1.95 17.78 -14.46
C ASN A 135 -2.01 18.07 -15.97
N ASP A 136 -2.95 18.93 -16.40
CA ASP A 136 -3.09 19.35 -17.80
C ASP A 136 -1.80 19.99 -18.34
N LYS A 137 -1.09 20.73 -17.49
CA LYS A 137 0.18 21.37 -17.84
C LYS A 137 1.35 20.38 -17.83
N PHE A 138 1.47 19.54 -16.82
CA PHE A 138 2.68 18.74 -16.59
C PHE A 138 2.69 17.39 -17.31
N ILE A 139 1.53 16.74 -17.52
CA ILE A 139 1.47 15.45 -18.24
C ILE A 139 2.11 15.57 -19.64
N PRO A 140 1.79 16.57 -20.48
CA PRO A 140 2.44 16.72 -21.79
C PRO A 140 3.97 16.91 -21.68
N LEU A 141 4.44 17.61 -20.65
CA LEU A 141 5.88 17.83 -20.44
C LEU A 141 6.62 16.54 -20.11
N THR A 142 5.98 15.59 -19.43
CA THR A 142 6.62 14.28 -19.13
C THR A 142 6.91 13.44 -20.38
N GLN A 143 6.24 13.72 -21.51
CA GLN A 143 6.50 13.06 -22.79
C GLN A 143 7.79 13.56 -23.44
N ASN A 144 8.31 14.72 -23.02
CA ASN A 144 9.59 15.24 -23.49
C ASN A 144 10.76 14.57 -22.74
N GLU A 145 11.65 13.90 -23.48
CA GLU A 145 12.77 13.16 -22.89
C GLU A 145 13.74 14.05 -22.11
N LYS A 146 14.03 15.27 -22.58
CA LYS A 146 14.94 16.20 -21.89
C LYS A 146 14.35 16.63 -20.56
N PHE A 147 13.06 17.00 -20.55
CA PHE A 147 12.35 17.34 -19.33
C PHE A 147 12.34 16.16 -18.35
N ARG A 148 11.99 14.96 -18.82
CA ARG A 148 11.91 13.74 -17.99
C ARG A 148 13.25 13.40 -17.32
N LYS A 149 14.38 13.51 -18.04
CA LYS A 149 15.72 13.29 -17.48
C LYS A 149 16.05 14.26 -16.35
N VAL A 150 15.74 15.55 -16.53
CA VAL A 150 15.95 16.58 -15.50
C VAL A 150 15.01 16.36 -14.32
N PHE A 151 13.74 16.07 -14.58
CA PHE A 151 12.75 15.82 -13.53
C PHE A 151 13.18 14.67 -12.62
N TYR A 152 13.60 13.53 -13.20
CA TYR A 152 14.05 12.39 -12.40
C TYR A 152 15.37 12.65 -11.66
N SER A 153 16.27 13.47 -12.19
CA SER A 153 17.53 13.77 -11.49
C SER A 153 17.32 14.60 -10.22
N VAL A 154 16.28 15.43 -10.17
CA VAL A 154 15.97 16.27 -8.99
C VAL A 154 14.95 15.66 -8.03
N LEU A 155 14.21 14.64 -8.47
CA LEU A 155 13.05 14.10 -7.76
C LEU A 155 13.39 13.65 -6.33
N LYS A 156 14.46 12.87 -6.17
CA LYS A 156 14.92 12.41 -4.84
C LYS A 156 15.23 13.58 -3.92
N THR A 157 15.92 14.60 -4.43
CA THR A 157 16.32 15.78 -3.65
C THR A 157 15.12 16.58 -3.19
N GLU A 158 14.13 16.80 -4.07
CA GLU A 158 12.93 17.55 -3.73
C GLU A 158 11.99 16.76 -2.81
N MET A 159 11.88 15.44 -2.95
CA MET A 159 11.04 14.60 -2.07
C MET A 159 11.50 14.60 -0.61
N ILE A 160 12.81 14.61 -0.36
CA ILE A 160 13.35 14.59 1.01
C ILE A 160 13.50 15.99 1.61
N LYS A 161 13.41 17.04 0.80
CA LYS A 161 13.65 18.43 1.21
C LYS A 161 12.79 18.87 2.41
N PRO A 162 11.48 18.54 2.51
CA PRO A 162 10.69 18.88 3.68
C PRO A 162 11.22 18.22 4.96
N LEU A 163 11.75 16.99 4.85
CA LEU A 163 12.25 16.21 5.97
C LEU A 163 13.65 16.62 6.42
N LYS A 164 14.45 17.29 5.57
CA LYS A 164 15.80 17.72 5.92
C LYS A 164 15.84 18.58 7.17
N SER A 165 14.93 19.52 7.30
CA SER A 165 14.89 20.42 8.47
C SER A 165 14.70 19.68 9.80
N VAL A 166 13.97 18.56 9.78
CA VAL A 166 13.73 17.70 10.95
C VAL A 166 14.97 16.84 11.26
N VAL A 167 15.67 16.36 10.23
CA VAL A 167 16.91 15.59 10.43
C VAL A 167 18.04 16.47 10.93
N ASP A 168 18.16 17.69 10.38
CA ASP A 168 19.21 18.64 10.74
C ASP A 168 18.99 19.24 12.14
N ASN A 169 17.74 19.31 12.60
CA ASN A 169 17.40 19.73 13.95
C ASN A 169 16.17 18.94 14.48
N PRO A 170 16.40 17.81 15.16
CA PRO A 170 15.33 16.94 15.67
C PRO A 170 14.45 17.56 16.75
N ASP A 171 14.90 18.64 17.40
CA ASP A 171 14.22 19.29 18.53
C ASP A 171 13.35 20.50 18.11
N LYS A 172 13.19 20.72 16.81
CA LYS A 172 12.40 21.81 16.22
C LYS A 172 10.97 21.37 15.90
#